data_AF-A0A2N3VEZ0-F1
#
_entry.id   AF-A0A2N3VEZ0-F1
#
_cell.length_a   1.000
_cell.length_b   1.000
_cell.length_c   1.000
_cell.angle_alpha   90.00
_cell.angle_beta   90.00
_cell.angle_gamma   90.00
#
_symmetry.space_group_name_H-M   'P 1'
#
loop_
_entity.id
_entity.type
_entity.pdbx_description
1 polymer ?
#
loop_
_entity_poly.entity_id
_entity_poly.type
_entity_poly.pdbx_seq_one_letter_code
_entity_poly.pdbx_strand_id
1 'polypeptide(L)'
;MTRYAFDSGAGTLVATWGTGRGDVAETIAQVPVAEHGVELAAALASLARFQWRTYTHPATAAGDPDVVNGEAWRRAEERNRFAKVEAALRTPNLPDDDGCMLVFYSPIEESAHHVGRVLHAIGDANLVDRVVNEVLTEQAAITAAELGDLAGRARQAVELTRPEISPVQVHAADSLLRVNPLGTIDLFTELDPAAASVAAAHWLRAAATVAGEITGLEPVDVVAEADDIEALQVETPTVVLERLVAGETPTQVVVDLIADAIAVSEGKVRDLDGIIEAAQEIEESDEDDDLDAWTDGYRICRLDPTRPAIDLLEDLLGAIRGCWLVFSEADSGTPFEDAVRTEADADTSRLQ
;
A
#
# COMPACT_ATOMS: atom_id res chain seq x y z
N MET A 1 -2.66 8.75 -4.15
CA MET A 1 -1.82 9.47 -5.12
C MET A 1 -2.40 10.85 -5.42
N THR A 2 -1.59 11.84 -5.82
CA THR A 2 -2.04 13.20 -6.13
C THR A 2 -3.09 13.20 -7.24
N ARG A 3 -4.24 13.81 -6.95
CA ARG A 3 -5.32 14.09 -7.90
C ARG A 3 -5.20 15.53 -8.34
N TYR A 4 -5.43 15.78 -9.62
CA TYR A 4 -5.45 17.13 -10.16
C TYR A 4 -6.87 17.47 -10.58
N ALA A 5 -7.31 18.66 -10.23
CA ALA A 5 -8.64 19.16 -10.50
C ALA A 5 -8.57 20.58 -11.06
N PHE A 6 -9.58 20.95 -11.83
CA PHE A 6 -9.78 22.32 -12.29
C PHE A 6 -10.99 22.92 -11.57
N ASP A 7 -10.76 23.95 -10.77
CA ASP A 7 -11.82 24.77 -10.20
C ASP A 7 -12.30 25.76 -11.26
N SER A 8 -13.45 25.48 -11.86
CA SER A 8 -14.06 26.32 -12.89
C SER A 8 -14.60 27.65 -12.35
N GLY A 9 -14.88 27.76 -11.05
CA GLY A 9 -15.30 28.99 -10.42
C GLY A 9 -14.15 29.98 -10.25
N ALA A 10 -12.97 29.48 -9.85
CA ALA A 10 -11.76 30.28 -9.67
C ALA A 10 -10.87 30.36 -10.93
N GLY A 11 -11.08 29.48 -11.91
CA GLY A 11 -10.23 29.37 -13.09
C GLY A 11 -8.84 28.84 -12.75
N THR A 12 -8.73 27.93 -11.77
CA THR A 12 -7.45 27.47 -11.23
C THR A 12 -7.28 25.96 -11.28
N LEU A 13 -6.05 25.55 -11.60
CA LEU A 13 -5.59 24.18 -11.43
C LEU A 13 -5.19 23.94 -9.96
N VAL A 14 -5.67 22.84 -9.39
CA VAL A 14 -5.48 22.46 -8.00
C VAL A 14 -4.94 21.03 -7.92
N ALA A 15 -3.90 20.81 -7.12
CA ALA A 15 -3.46 19.48 -6.70
C ALA A 15 -4.12 19.14 -5.36
N THR A 16 -4.59 17.90 -5.20
CA THR A 16 -5.06 17.37 -3.94
C THR A 16 -4.42 16.01 -3.66
N TRP A 17 -4.04 15.74 -2.42
CA TRP A 17 -3.48 14.45 -2.04
C TRP A 17 -3.89 14.09 -0.62
N GLY A 18 -4.03 12.79 -0.39
CA GLY A 18 -4.34 12.23 0.91
C GLY A 18 -3.13 12.26 1.84
N THR A 19 -3.42 12.36 3.13
CA THR A 19 -2.41 12.39 4.21
C THR A 19 -2.66 11.30 5.25
N GLY A 20 -3.54 10.34 4.98
CA GLY A 20 -4.06 9.37 5.95
C GLY A 20 -5.09 9.95 6.94
N ARG A 21 -4.99 11.25 7.29
CA ARG A 21 -5.99 11.96 8.13
C ARG A 21 -7.05 12.72 7.34
N GLY A 22 -6.91 12.76 6.02
CA GLY A 22 -7.74 13.53 5.11
C GLY A 22 -6.93 14.11 3.97
N ASP A 23 -7.62 14.80 3.07
CA ASP A 23 -7.00 15.40 1.88
C ASP A 23 -6.55 16.84 2.16
N VAL A 24 -5.39 17.19 1.62
CA VAL A 24 -4.93 18.58 1.51
C VAL A 24 -4.99 19.03 0.06
N ALA A 25 -5.05 20.34 -0.17
CA ALA A 25 -5.15 20.93 -1.49
C ALA A 25 -4.20 22.12 -1.67
N GLU A 26 -3.64 22.26 -2.85
CA GLU A 26 -2.74 23.35 -3.22
C GLU A 26 -3.10 23.90 -4.61
N THR A 27 -3.21 25.22 -4.72
CA THR A 27 -3.41 25.90 -6.01
C THR A 27 -2.09 26.00 -6.77
N ILE A 28 -2.04 25.42 -7.97
CA ILE A 28 -0.84 25.42 -8.82
C ILE A 28 -0.76 26.71 -9.62
N ALA A 29 -1.81 26.98 -10.41
CA ALA A 29 -1.82 28.07 -11.38
C ALA A 29 -3.25 28.46 -11.78
N GLN A 30 -3.39 29.67 -12.32
CA GLN A 30 -4.58 30.05 -13.09
C GLN A 30 -4.47 29.49 -14.51
N VAL A 31 -5.59 29.06 -15.07
CA VAL A 31 -5.69 28.57 -16.45
C VAL A 31 -6.67 29.47 -17.22
N PRO A 32 -6.26 30.05 -18.36
CA PRO A 32 -7.06 31.06 -19.06
C PRO A 32 -8.34 30.52 -19.69
N VAL A 33 -8.40 29.23 -20.02
CA VAL A 33 -9.51 28.58 -20.70
C VAL A 33 -9.94 27.34 -19.93
N ALA A 34 -11.23 27.24 -19.61
CA ALA A 34 -11.77 26.19 -18.76
C ALA A 34 -11.60 24.78 -19.34
N GLU A 35 -11.81 24.62 -20.65
CA GLU A 35 -11.64 23.33 -21.34
C GLU A 35 -10.21 22.80 -21.22
N HIS A 36 -9.22 23.67 -21.47
CA HIS A 36 -7.81 23.35 -21.26
C HIS A 36 -7.46 23.07 -19.80
N GLY A 37 -8.15 23.70 -18.85
CA GLY A 37 -7.99 23.44 -17.42
C GLY A 37 -8.36 22.00 -17.05
N VAL A 38 -9.50 21.51 -17.54
CA VAL A 38 -9.96 20.14 -17.30
C VAL A 38 -9.04 19.13 -17.99
N GLU A 39 -8.65 19.38 -19.24
CA GLU A 39 -7.73 18.52 -19.98
C GLU A 39 -6.35 18.43 -19.30
N LEU A 40 -5.81 19.57 -18.86
CA LEU A 40 -4.53 19.63 -18.16
C LEU A 40 -4.58 18.88 -16.83
N ALA A 41 -5.67 19.01 -16.07
CA ALA A 41 -5.88 18.27 -14.83
C ALA A 41 -5.91 16.75 -15.09
N ALA A 42 -6.63 16.29 -16.13
CA ALA A 42 -6.68 14.88 -16.49
C ALA A 42 -5.30 14.34 -16.92
N ALA A 43 -4.56 15.09 -17.73
CA ALA A 43 -3.22 14.71 -18.19
C ALA A 43 -2.23 14.61 -17.01
N LEU A 44 -2.27 15.56 -16.08
CA LEU A 44 -1.44 15.55 -14.87
C LEU A 44 -1.78 14.39 -13.93
N ALA A 45 -3.08 14.12 -13.73
CA ALA A 45 -3.51 12.97 -12.94
C ALA A 45 -3.02 11.64 -13.54
N SER A 46 -3.01 11.52 -14.88
CA SER A 46 -2.47 10.34 -15.55
C SER A 46 -0.95 10.22 -15.35
N LEU A 47 -0.20 11.31 -15.49
CA LEU A 47 1.25 11.32 -15.26
C LEU A 47 1.59 10.94 -13.82
N ALA A 48 0.95 11.58 -12.83
CA ALA A 48 1.17 11.28 -11.42
C ALA A 48 0.85 9.83 -11.09
N ARG A 49 -0.22 9.26 -11.65
CA ARG A 49 -0.54 7.84 -11.51
C ARG A 49 0.60 6.92 -11.98
N PHE A 50 1.15 7.18 -13.16
CA PHE A 50 2.25 6.36 -13.67
C PHE A 50 3.54 6.55 -12.88
N GLN A 51 3.81 7.77 -12.41
CA GLN A 51 4.95 8.04 -11.54
C GLN A 51 4.81 7.31 -10.19
N TRP A 52 3.67 7.43 -9.48
CA TRP A 52 3.43 6.70 -8.23
C TRP A 52 3.35 5.19 -8.40
N ARG A 53 3.02 4.69 -9.59
CA ARG A 53 3.11 3.25 -9.86
C ARG A 53 4.56 2.75 -9.70
N THR A 54 5.57 3.57 -9.95
CA THR A 54 6.98 3.17 -9.72
C THR A 54 7.31 3.01 -8.23
N TYR A 55 6.61 3.74 -7.36
CA TYR A 55 6.70 3.58 -5.91
C TYR A 55 6.04 2.27 -5.43
N THR A 56 4.81 1.99 -5.90
CA THR A 56 4.05 0.80 -5.47
C THR A 56 4.55 -0.49 -6.13
N HIS A 57 5.21 -0.39 -7.29
CA HIS A 57 5.76 -1.52 -8.04
C HIS A 57 7.27 -1.32 -8.27
N PRO A 58 8.08 -1.35 -7.20
CA PRO A 58 9.52 -1.20 -7.36
C PRO A 58 10.10 -2.38 -8.16
N ALA A 59 11.24 -2.15 -8.80
CA ALA A 59 11.94 -3.17 -9.60
C ALA A 59 12.39 -4.36 -8.74
N THR A 60 12.84 -4.09 -7.51
CA THR A 60 13.28 -5.06 -6.51
C THR A 60 12.22 -6.10 -6.19
N ALA A 61 10.93 -5.72 -6.23
CA ALA A 61 9.81 -6.64 -6.00
C ALA A 61 9.48 -7.53 -7.20
N ALA A 62 10.10 -7.32 -8.37
CA ALA A 62 9.89 -8.11 -9.58
C ALA A 62 11.07 -9.02 -9.95
N GLY A 63 12.08 -9.12 -9.08
CA GLY A 63 13.29 -9.90 -9.30
C GLY A 63 14.50 -9.05 -9.68
N ASP A 64 15.40 -9.62 -10.47
CA ASP A 64 16.69 -9.01 -10.81
C ASP A 64 16.56 -7.98 -11.96
N PRO A 65 16.84 -6.68 -11.71
CA PRO A 65 16.79 -5.65 -12.74
C PRO A 65 17.88 -5.78 -13.81
N ASP A 66 18.94 -6.56 -13.58
CA ASP A 66 20.01 -6.77 -14.57
C ASP A 66 19.60 -7.74 -15.69
N VAL A 67 18.50 -8.47 -15.51
CA VAL A 67 17.91 -9.34 -16.54
C VAL A 67 17.15 -8.49 -17.57
N VAL A 68 17.84 -8.16 -18.67
CA VAL A 68 17.31 -7.34 -19.78
C VAL A 68 15.95 -7.88 -20.28
N ASN A 69 15.00 -6.97 -20.48
CA ASN A 69 13.60 -7.24 -20.86
C ASN A 69 12.75 -8.00 -19.82
N GLY A 70 13.31 -8.31 -18.65
CA GLY A 70 12.54 -8.81 -17.50
C GLY A 70 11.58 -7.76 -16.94
N GLU A 71 10.67 -8.18 -16.06
CA GLU A 71 9.72 -7.26 -15.40
C GLU A 71 10.45 -6.26 -14.49
N ALA A 72 11.43 -6.71 -13.69
CA ALA A 72 12.28 -5.84 -12.87
C ALA A 72 13.03 -4.81 -13.71
N TRP A 73 13.63 -5.23 -14.82
CA TRP A 73 14.29 -4.32 -15.77
C TRP A 73 13.32 -3.28 -16.34
N ARG A 74 12.12 -3.69 -16.76
CA ARG A 74 11.10 -2.76 -17.29
C ARG A 74 10.65 -1.75 -16.24
N ARG A 75 10.46 -2.17 -14.98
CA ARG A 75 10.12 -1.29 -13.86
C ARG A 75 11.24 -0.30 -13.54
N ALA A 76 12.50 -0.77 -13.55
CA ALA A 76 13.67 0.08 -13.34
C ALA A 76 13.82 1.12 -14.46
N GLU A 77 13.67 0.69 -15.71
CA GLU A 77 13.69 1.60 -16.86
C GLU A 77 12.59 2.65 -16.78
N GLU A 78 11.37 2.27 -16.39
CA GLU A 78 10.27 3.21 -16.22
C GLU A 78 10.59 4.27 -15.14
N ARG A 79 11.16 3.87 -14.00
CA ARG A 79 11.64 4.81 -12.97
C ARG A 79 12.74 5.74 -13.50
N ASN A 80 13.64 5.25 -14.35
CA ASN A 80 14.69 6.05 -14.99
C ASN A 80 14.13 7.13 -15.94
N ARG A 81 12.89 6.97 -16.44
CA ARG A 81 12.22 7.96 -17.31
C ARG A 81 11.90 9.27 -16.62
N PHE A 82 11.97 9.33 -15.28
CA PHE A 82 11.81 10.58 -14.53
C PHE A 82 12.74 11.68 -15.06
N ALA A 83 13.97 11.33 -15.45
CA ALA A 83 14.96 12.26 -16.01
C ALA A 83 14.56 12.86 -17.38
N LYS A 84 13.55 12.30 -18.06
CA LYS A 84 13.04 12.80 -19.34
C LYS A 84 11.80 13.67 -19.20
N VAL A 85 11.12 13.62 -18.05
CA VAL A 85 9.80 14.25 -17.86
C VAL A 85 9.86 15.76 -18.04
N GLU A 86 10.82 16.46 -17.43
CA GLU A 86 10.93 17.92 -17.60
C GLU A 86 11.09 18.31 -19.08
N ALA A 87 11.98 17.62 -19.80
CA ALA A 87 12.22 17.89 -21.22
C ALA A 87 10.95 17.65 -22.05
N ALA A 88 10.22 16.56 -21.77
CA ALA A 88 8.98 16.21 -22.47
C ALA A 88 7.84 17.20 -22.20
N LEU A 89 7.75 17.76 -20.99
CA LEU A 89 6.78 18.82 -20.63
C LEU A 89 7.07 20.12 -21.38
N ARG A 90 8.35 20.51 -21.46
CA ARG A 90 8.76 21.78 -22.10
C ARG A 90 8.79 21.70 -23.62
N THR A 91 9.16 20.53 -24.15
CA THR A 91 9.37 20.29 -25.57
C THR A 91 8.61 19.03 -25.98
N PRO A 92 7.26 19.09 -26.03
CA PRO A 92 6.47 17.92 -26.35
C PRO A 92 6.67 17.49 -27.80
N ASN A 93 6.48 16.20 -28.08
CA ASN A 93 6.31 15.74 -29.46
C ASN A 93 4.99 16.30 -29.98
N LEU A 94 5.06 17.12 -31.03
CA LEU A 94 3.91 17.67 -31.74
C LEU A 94 3.65 16.86 -33.01
N PRO A 95 2.42 16.87 -33.54
CA PRO A 95 2.16 16.34 -34.88
C PRO A 95 3.03 17.03 -35.93
N ASP A 96 3.57 16.26 -36.86
CA ASP A 96 4.30 16.76 -38.03
C ASP A 96 3.34 17.32 -39.10
N ASP A 97 3.92 17.73 -40.25
CA ASP A 97 3.16 18.30 -41.36
C ASP A 97 2.14 17.31 -41.96
N ASP A 98 2.34 16.00 -41.79
CA ASP A 98 1.43 14.93 -42.22
C ASP A 98 0.42 14.55 -41.11
N GLY A 99 0.47 15.23 -39.96
CA GLY A 99 -0.38 14.98 -38.78
C GLY A 99 0.03 13.75 -37.97
N CYS A 100 1.21 13.19 -38.23
CA CYS A 100 1.75 12.05 -37.51
C CYS A 100 2.53 12.51 -36.27
N MET A 101 2.47 11.73 -35.18
CA MET A 101 3.08 12.10 -33.90
C MET A 101 3.92 10.94 -33.36
N LEU A 102 5.13 11.26 -32.90
CA LEU A 102 5.96 10.31 -32.18
C LEU A 102 5.35 10.05 -30.80
N VAL A 103 5.01 8.78 -30.53
CA VAL A 103 4.46 8.29 -29.28
C VAL A 103 5.42 7.30 -28.65
N PHE A 104 5.64 7.42 -27.34
CA PHE A 104 6.50 6.50 -26.60
C PHE A 104 5.72 5.36 -25.97
N TYR A 105 6.36 4.19 -25.86
CA TYR A 105 5.79 3.04 -25.14
C TYR A 105 5.83 3.20 -23.62
N SER A 106 6.74 4.03 -23.09
CA SER A 106 6.81 4.35 -21.66
C SER A 106 5.59 5.20 -21.25
N PRO A 107 4.74 4.70 -20.33
CA PRO A 107 3.59 5.47 -19.86
C PRO A 107 3.96 6.82 -19.23
N ILE A 108 5.07 6.92 -18.50
CA ILE A 108 5.55 8.16 -17.90
C ILE A 108 6.01 9.14 -18.97
N GLU A 109 6.87 8.70 -19.89
CA GLU A 109 7.43 9.58 -20.93
C GLU A 109 6.30 10.09 -21.85
N GLU A 110 5.39 9.22 -22.28
CA GLU A 110 4.26 9.64 -23.12
C GLU A 110 3.27 10.53 -22.36
N SER A 111 2.96 10.23 -21.09
CA SER A 111 2.08 11.10 -20.30
C SER A 111 2.69 12.49 -20.08
N ALA A 112 4.01 12.59 -19.93
CA ALA A 112 4.71 13.87 -19.84
C ALA A 112 4.62 14.64 -21.16
N HIS A 113 4.79 13.98 -22.31
CA HIS A 113 4.54 14.60 -23.60
C HIS A 113 3.09 15.04 -23.77
N HIS A 114 2.12 14.24 -23.31
CA HIS A 114 0.71 14.61 -23.35
C HIS A 114 0.42 15.89 -22.56
N VAL A 115 0.90 16.00 -21.32
CA VAL A 115 0.81 17.24 -20.53
C VAL A 115 1.48 18.40 -21.28
N GLY A 116 2.68 18.19 -21.82
CA GLY A 116 3.39 19.19 -22.61
C GLY A 116 2.60 19.67 -23.83
N ARG A 117 1.90 18.79 -24.54
CA ARG A 117 1.04 19.16 -25.68
C ARG A 117 -0.13 20.06 -25.25
N VAL A 118 -0.77 19.75 -24.12
CA VAL A 118 -1.84 20.60 -23.56
C VAL A 118 -1.28 21.98 -23.20
N LEU A 119 -0.11 22.03 -22.54
CA LEU A 119 0.56 23.28 -22.23
C LEU A 119 0.95 24.08 -23.48
N HIS A 120 1.43 23.40 -24.52
CA HIS A 120 1.76 24.00 -25.81
C HIS A 120 0.54 24.63 -26.48
N ALA A 121 -0.61 23.95 -26.44
CA ALA A 121 -1.86 24.48 -26.97
C ALA A 121 -2.34 25.74 -26.23
N ILE A 122 -2.12 25.81 -24.91
CA ILE A 122 -2.43 27.00 -24.10
C ILE A 122 -1.49 28.17 -24.43
N GLY A 123 -0.20 27.89 -24.65
CA GLY A 123 0.78 28.89 -25.07
C GLY A 123 1.21 29.89 -23.98
N ASP A 124 1.01 29.56 -22.70
CA ASP A 124 1.42 30.39 -21.55
C ASP A 124 2.71 29.85 -20.90
N ALA A 125 3.81 30.58 -21.07
CA ALA A 125 5.12 30.21 -20.54
C ALA A 125 5.16 30.18 -18.99
N ASN A 126 4.41 31.06 -18.31
CA ASN A 126 4.36 31.05 -16.84
C ASN A 126 3.60 29.82 -16.34
N LEU A 127 2.56 29.39 -17.06
CA LEU A 127 1.84 28.17 -16.74
C LEU A 127 2.74 26.95 -16.94
N VAL A 128 3.53 26.90 -18.03
CA VAL A 128 4.52 25.84 -18.27
C VAL A 128 5.47 25.73 -17.08
N ASP A 129 6.07 26.84 -16.63
CA ASP A 129 7.02 26.80 -15.51
C ASP A 129 6.37 26.34 -14.20
N ARG A 130 5.13 26.77 -13.91
CA ARG A 130 4.40 26.33 -12.72
C ARG A 130 4.10 24.84 -12.76
N VAL A 131 3.64 24.32 -13.90
CA VAL A 131 3.32 22.90 -14.05
C VAL A 131 4.59 22.03 -14.04
N VAL A 132 5.69 22.49 -14.63
CA VAL A 132 6.98 21.80 -14.53
C VAL A 132 7.42 21.69 -13.07
N ASN A 133 7.39 22.80 -12.32
CA ASN A 133 7.75 22.78 -10.89
C ASN A 133 6.84 21.87 -10.06
N GLU A 134 5.55 21.83 -10.37
CA GLU A 134 4.59 20.95 -9.72
C GLU A 134 4.91 19.47 -9.97
N VAL A 135 5.19 19.08 -11.21
CA VAL A 135 5.58 17.70 -11.54
C VAL A 135 6.92 17.32 -10.90
N LEU A 136 7.87 18.25 -10.82
CA LEU A 136 9.15 18.00 -10.13
C LEU A 136 8.95 17.84 -8.61
N THR A 137 8.00 18.59 -8.03
CA THR A 137 7.61 18.43 -6.61
C THR A 137 7.01 17.05 -6.36
N GLU A 138 6.18 16.55 -7.29
CA GLU A 138 5.64 15.19 -7.23
C GLU A 138 6.74 14.12 -7.31
N GLN A 139 7.70 14.25 -8.23
CA GLN A 139 8.83 13.32 -8.34
C GLN A 139 9.75 13.34 -7.10
N ALA A 140 9.93 14.51 -6.50
CA ALA A 140 10.67 14.66 -5.25
C ALA A 140 9.94 13.97 -4.09
N ALA A 141 8.60 14.09 -4.03
CA ALA A 141 7.79 13.41 -3.03
C ALA A 141 7.88 11.87 -3.14
N ILE A 142 7.88 11.33 -4.36
CA ILE A 142 8.10 9.88 -4.58
C ILE A 142 9.48 9.46 -4.07
N THR A 143 10.53 10.22 -4.40
CA THR A 143 11.89 9.91 -3.97
C THR A 143 12.04 9.99 -2.44
N ALA A 144 11.40 10.97 -1.80
CA ALA A 144 11.37 11.06 -0.34
C ALA A 144 10.66 9.86 0.30
N ALA A 145 9.49 9.47 -0.23
CA ALA A 145 8.76 8.30 0.22
C ALA A 145 9.57 7.00 0.05
N GLU A 146 10.29 6.85 -1.07
CA GLU A 146 11.18 5.70 -1.32
C GLU A 146 12.23 5.53 -0.22
N LEU A 147 12.70 6.65 0.36
CA LEU A 147 13.67 6.72 1.45
C LEU A 147 13.03 6.67 2.85
N GLY A 148 11.70 6.55 2.94
CA GLY A 148 10.96 6.52 4.19
C GLY A 148 10.74 7.90 4.83
N ASP A 149 10.97 9.00 4.11
CA ASP A 149 10.57 10.34 4.54
C ASP A 149 9.17 10.66 4.01
N LEU A 150 8.19 10.64 4.92
CA LEU A 150 6.77 10.86 4.60
C LEU A 150 6.32 12.30 4.88
N ALA A 151 7.25 13.27 4.91
CA ALA A 151 6.90 14.68 5.08
C ALA A 151 6.25 15.29 3.84
N GLY A 152 5.41 16.32 4.07
CA GLY A 152 4.80 17.11 2.99
C GLY A 152 3.97 16.27 2.02
N ARG A 153 4.29 16.33 0.73
CA ARG A 153 3.57 15.60 -0.32
C ARG A 153 3.91 14.11 -0.38
N ALA A 154 5.03 13.68 0.20
CA ALA A 154 5.38 12.26 0.30
C ALA A 154 4.42 11.49 1.23
N ARG A 155 3.71 12.20 2.11
CA ARG A 155 2.72 11.62 3.04
C ARG A 155 1.64 10.79 2.37
N GLN A 156 1.32 11.04 1.11
CA GLN A 156 0.37 10.20 0.36
C GLN A 156 0.77 8.72 0.28
N ALA A 157 2.04 8.39 0.54
CA ALA A 157 2.50 7.02 0.62
C ALA A 157 1.85 6.20 1.75
N VAL A 158 1.33 6.84 2.82
CA VAL A 158 0.62 6.14 3.91
C VAL A 158 -0.68 5.48 3.43
N GLU A 159 -1.22 5.93 2.30
CA GLU A 159 -2.42 5.37 1.66
C GLU A 159 -2.11 4.37 0.54
N LEU A 160 -0.82 4.14 0.28
CA LEU A 160 -0.36 3.27 -0.80
C LEU A 160 0.28 2.02 -0.21
N THR A 161 0.24 0.92 -0.97
CA THR A 161 0.96 -0.30 -0.61
C THR A 161 2.24 -0.44 -1.44
N ARG A 162 3.37 -0.61 -0.76
CA ARG A 162 4.67 -0.94 -1.35
C ARG A 162 5.18 -2.24 -0.70
N PRO A 163 5.58 -3.25 -1.49
CA PRO A 163 6.08 -4.53 -0.95
C PRO A 163 7.50 -4.44 -0.37
N GLU A 164 8.25 -3.38 -0.69
CA GLU A 164 9.59 -3.16 -0.14
C GLU A 164 9.48 -2.44 1.21
N ILE A 165 9.75 -3.19 2.28
CA ILE A 165 9.58 -2.74 3.65
C ILE A 165 10.78 -1.91 4.11
N SER A 166 10.54 -0.72 4.66
CA SER A 166 11.59 0.13 5.24
C SER A 166 11.88 -0.26 6.71
N PRO A 167 13.10 -0.71 7.05
CA PRO A 167 13.44 -1.07 8.43
C PRO A 167 13.31 0.09 9.43
N VAL A 168 13.56 1.33 8.97
CA VAL A 168 13.41 2.52 9.80
C VAL A 168 11.94 2.74 10.18
N GLN A 169 11.03 2.50 9.24
CA GLN A 169 9.58 2.61 9.47
C GLN A 169 9.06 1.47 10.34
N VAL A 170 9.58 0.24 10.20
CA VAL A 170 9.25 -0.89 11.08
C VAL A 170 9.63 -0.56 12.53
N HIS A 171 10.83 -0.02 12.75
CA HIS A 171 11.27 0.35 14.10
C HIS A 171 10.45 1.51 14.69
N ALA A 172 10.01 2.46 13.86
CA ALA A 172 9.10 3.52 14.29
C ALA A 172 7.73 2.95 14.69
N ALA A 173 7.18 2.01 13.93
CA ALA A 173 5.93 1.32 14.26
C ALA A 173 6.04 0.49 15.55
N ASP A 174 7.14 -0.28 15.71
CA ASP A 174 7.43 -1.01 16.95
C ASP A 174 7.47 -0.08 18.16
N SER A 175 8.07 1.10 18.01
CA SER A 175 8.14 2.09 19.10
C SER A 175 6.76 2.61 19.49
N LEU A 176 5.83 2.80 18.54
CA LEU A 176 4.45 3.18 18.83
C LEU A 176 3.69 2.06 19.55
N LEU A 177 3.84 0.82 19.08
CA LEU A 177 3.21 -0.35 19.70
C LEU A 177 3.77 -0.64 21.10
N ARG A 178 5.06 -0.38 21.33
CA ARG A 178 5.66 -0.46 22.68
C ARG A 178 4.99 0.48 23.68
N VAL A 179 4.60 1.68 23.24
CA VAL A 179 3.87 2.64 24.07
C VAL A 179 2.43 2.20 24.28
N ASN A 180 1.74 1.79 23.21
CA ASN A 180 0.37 1.29 23.26
C ASN A 180 0.21 0.04 22.38
N PRO A 181 0.23 -1.17 22.99
CA PRO A 181 0.16 -2.43 22.23
C PRO A 181 -1.14 -2.61 21.44
N LEU A 182 -2.22 -1.96 21.85
CA LEU A 182 -3.51 -1.97 21.14
C LEU A 182 -3.53 -1.06 19.90
N GLY A 183 -2.41 -0.38 19.61
CA GLY A 183 -2.26 0.49 18.47
C GLY A 183 -2.81 1.90 18.69
N THR A 184 -2.41 2.80 17.78
CA THR A 184 -2.91 4.18 17.73
C THR A 184 -3.15 4.58 16.27
N ILE A 185 -3.91 5.65 16.05
CA ILE A 185 -4.18 6.16 14.70
C ILE A 185 -2.91 6.56 13.95
N ASP A 186 -1.80 6.81 14.65
CA ASP A 186 -0.53 7.20 14.04
C ASP A 186 0.08 6.06 13.21
N LEU A 187 -0.24 4.79 13.52
CA LEU A 187 0.15 3.63 12.69
C LEU A 187 -0.45 3.68 11.27
N PHE A 188 -1.61 4.35 11.12
CA PHE A 188 -2.31 4.48 9.84
C PHE A 188 -2.00 5.80 9.11
N THR A 189 -1.39 6.77 9.81
CA THR A 189 -1.37 8.16 9.34
C THR A 189 0.00 8.79 9.26
N GLU A 190 0.99 8.24 9.98
CA GLU A 190 2.35 8.79 10.00
C GLU A 190 3.41 7.80 9.47
N LEU A 191 3.03 6.53 9.24
CA LEU A 191 3.95 5.46 8.86
C LEU A 191 3.50 4.75 7.59
N ASP A 192 4.45 4.07 6.94
CA ASP A 192 4.15 3.15 5.84
C ASP A 192 3.34 1.94 6.38
N PRO A 193 2.18 1.62 5.78
CA PRO A 193 1.27 0.61 6.33
C PRO A 193 1.83 -0.82 6.25
N ALA A 194 2.73 -1.10 5.30
CA ALA A 194 3.35 -2.42 5.19
C ALA A 194 4.39 -2.59 6.30
N ALA A 195 5.18 -1.55 6.57
CA ALA A 195 6.11 -1.53 7.70
C ALA A 195 5.38 -1.59 9.06
N ALA A 196 4.24 -0.88 9.20
CA ALA A 196 3.39 -0.97 10.38
C ALA A 196 2.81 -2.38 10.57
N SER A 197 2.40 -3.05 9.47
CA SER A 197 1.95 -4.44 9.50
C SER A 197 3.02 -5.41 9.98
N VAL A 198 4.29 -5.22 9.61
CA VAL A 198 5.41 -6.04 10.12
C VAL A 198 5.54 -5.93 11.63
N ALA A 199 5.50 -4.71 12.17
CA ALA A 199 5.52 -4.51 13.60
C ALA A 199 4.25 -5.11 14.25
N ALA A 200 3.07 -4.86 13.70
CA ALA A 200 1.82 -5.42 14.22
C ALA A 200 1.82 -6.96 14.24
N ALA A 201 2.41 -7.64 13.25
CA ALA A 201 2.53 -9.11 13.25
C ALA A 201 3.44 -9.63 14.37
N HIS A 202 4.57 -8.94 14.65
CA HIS A 202 5.42 -9.24 15.80
C HIS A 202 4.66 -9.07 17.13
N TRP A 203 3.91 -7.98 17.27
CA TRP A 203 3.14 -7.67 18.46
C TRP A 203 1.92 -8.60 18.63
N LEU A 204 1.28 -9.02 17.54
CA LEU A 204 0.21 -10.02 17.54
C LEU A 204 0.72 -11.34 18.09
N ARG A 205 1.91 -11.78 17.67
CA ARG A 205 2.51 -13.00 18.22
C ARG A 205 2.69 -12.92 19.73
N ALA A 206 3.21 -11.80 20.24
CA ALA A 206 3.37 -11.61 21.68
C ALA A 206 2.01 -11.59 22.41
N ALA A 207 1.02 -10.89 21.85
CA ALA A 207 -0.33 -10.82 22.38
C ALA A 207 -1.01 -12.19 22.47
N ALA A 208 -0.93 -12.98 21.40
CA ALA A 208 -1.50 -14.32 21.33
C ALA A 208 -0.81 -15.29 22.30
N THR A 209 0.52 -15.20 22.45
CA THR A 209 1.26 -16.00 23.45
C THR A 209 0.81 -15.67 24.87
N VAL A 210 0.75 -14.38 25.22
CA VAL A 210 0.33 -13.94 26.56
C VAL A 210 -1.12 -14.36 26.88
N ALA A 211 -2.04 -14.20 25.93
CA ALA A 211 -3.41 -14.64 26.10
C ALA A 211 -3.51 -16.16 26.22
N GLY A 212 -2.82 -16.91 25.35
CA GLY A 212 -2.80 -18.37 25.36
C GLY A 212 -2.23 -18.96 26.65
N GLU A 213 -1.19 -18.38 27.22
CA GLU A 213 -0.62 -18.83 28.51
C GLU A 213 -1.63 -18.75 29.67
N ILE A 214 -2.52 -17.76 29.64
CA ILE A 214 -3.51 -17.53 30.69
C ILE A 214 -4.76 -18.40 30.51
N THR A 215 -5.20 -18.60 29.27
CA THR A 215 -6.39 -19.41 28.98
C THR A 215 -6.08 -20.89 28.77
N GLY A 216 -4.81 -21.24 28.56
CA GLY A 216 -4.38 -22.59 28.19
C GLY A 216 -4.65 -22.94 26.73
N LEU A 217 -4.94 -21.94 25.88
CA LEU A 217 -5.10 -22.10 24.43
C LEU A 217 -3.74 -22.02 23.73
N GLU A 218 -3.63 -22.68 22.57
CA GLU A 218 -2.50 -22.44 21.69
C GLU A 218 -2.63 -21.04 21.07
N PRO A 219 -1.51 -20.32 20.80
CA PRO A 219 -1.57 -18.95 20.29
C PRO A 219 -2.42 -18.78 19.02
N VAL A 220 -2.44 -19.78 18.14
CA VAL A 220 -3.22 -19.76 16.89
C VAL A 220 -4.73 -19.81 17.14
N ASP A 221 -5.17 -20.44 18.23
CA ASP A 221 -6.58 -20.63 18.56
C ASP A 221 -7.18 -19.42 19.30
N VAL A 222 -6.33 -18.55 19.88
CA VAL A 222 -6.76 -17.38 20.65
C VAL A 222 -7.60 -16.42 19.81
N VAL A 223 -7.26 -16.21 18.54
CA VAL A 223 -7.98 -15.27 17.67
C VAL A 223 -9.36 -15.81 17.31
N ALA A 224 -9.47 -17.13 17.11
CA ALA A 224 -10.75 -17.79 16.87
C ALA A 224 -11.67 -17.70 18.10
N GLU A 225 -11.13 -17.94 19.30
CA GLU A 225 -11.88 -17.76 20.56
C GLU A 225 -12.37 -16.31 20.75
N ALA A 226 -11.57 -15.32 20.32
CA ALA A 226 -11.95 -13.92 20.43
C ALA A 226 -13.19 -13.55 19.58
N ASP A 227 -13.42 -14.26 18.46
CA ASP A 227 -14.58 -14.03 17.58
C ASP A 227 -15.92 -14.35 18.27
N ASP A 228 -15.92 -15.34 19.19
CA ASP A 228 -17.08 -15.68 20.01
C ASP A 228 -17.42 -14.58 21.04
N ILE A 229 -16.46 -13.71 21.37
CA ILE A 229 -16.65 -12.55 22.26
C ILE A 229 -17.14 -11.35 21.47
N GLU A 230 -16.46 -11.04 20.37
CA GLU A 230 -16.79 -9.96 19.45
C GLU A 230 -16.45 -10.38 18.03
N ALA A 231 -17.34 -10.12 17.07
CA ALA A 231 -17.10 -10.49 15.67
C ALA A 231 -15.83 -9.82 15.12
N LEU A 232 -14.83 -10.62 14.74
CA LEU A 232 -13.50 -10.20 14.29
C LEU A 232 -13.12 -10.88 12.96
N GLN A 233 -12.15 -10.30 12.25
CA GLN A 233 -11.53 -11.00 11.11
C GLN A 233 -10.55 -12.04 11.67
N VAL A 234 -10.86 -13.32 11.50
CA VAL A 234 -10.04 -14.43 12.04
C VAL A 234 -9.08 -15.04 11.02
N GLU A 235 -9.45 -15.04 9.74
CA GLU A 235 -8.71 -15.80 8.72
C GLU A 235 -7.29 -15.27 8.48
N THR A 236 -7.13 -13.97 8.29
CA THR A 236 -5.82 -13.36 8.04
C THR A 236 -4.90 -13.48 9.26
N PRO A 237 -5.32 -13.08 10.48
CA PRO A 237 -4.44 -13.14 11.65
C PRO A 237 -4.07 -14.57 12.06
N THR A 238 -4.96 -15.54 11.88
CA THR A 238 -4.66 -16.96 12.14
C THR A 238 -3.53 -17.44 11.23
N VAL A 239 -3.59 -17.19 9.91
CA VAL A 239 -2.49 -17.58 9.01
C VAL A 239 -1.19 -16.86 9.34
N VAL A 240 -1.25 -15.60 9.76
CA VAL A 240 -0.05 -14.89 10.22
C VAL A 240 0.55 -15.60 11.43
N LEU A 241 -0.26 -15.94 12.44
CA LEU A 241 0.20 -16.66 13.62
C LEU A 241 0.77 -18.04 13.28
N GLU A 242 0.10 -18.83 12.44
CA GLU A 242 0.56 -20.15 11.98
C GLU A 242 1.96 -20.07 11.35
N ARG A 243 2.16 -19.14 10.40
CA ARG A 243 3.45 -18.95 9.73
C ARG A 243 4.54 -18.48 10.70
N LEU A 244 4.20 -17.59 11.63
CA LEU A 244 5.12 -17.19 12.70
C LEU A 244 5.44 -18.37 13.64
N VAL A 245 4.50 -19.31 13.88
CA VAL A 245 4.74 -20.52 14.71
C VAL A 245 5.68 -21.46 13.99
N ALA A 246 5.52 -21.59 12.67
CA ALA A 246 6.40 -22.36 11.80
C ALA A 246 7.82 -21.78 11.69
N GLY A 247 8.07 -20.58 12.23
CA GLY A 247 9.39 -19.96 12.32
C GLY A 247 9.70 -18.97 11.21
N GLU A 248 8.71 -18.57 10.42
CA GLU A 248 8.86 -17.45 9.49
C GLU A 248 8.96 -16.12 10.23
N THR A 249 9.66 -15.16 9.63
CA THR A 249 9.74 -13.80 10.18
C THR A 249 8.47 -13.00 9.84
N PRO A 250 8.03 -12.07 10.70
CA PRO A 250 7.01 -11.07 10.41
C PRO A 250 7.18 -10.40 9.05
N THR A 251 8.41 -10.04 8.68
CA THR A 251 8.71 -9.44 7.37
C THR A 251 8.36 -10.37 6.22
N GLN A 252 8.76 -11.65 6.28
CA GLN A 252 8.45 -12.64 5.24
C GLN A 252 6.94 -12.83 5.09
N VAL A 253 6.23 -13.02 6.21
CA VAL A 253 4.78 -13.24 6.20
C VAL A 253 4.03 -12.06 5.59
N VAL A 254 4.34 -10.84 6.02
CA VAL A 254 3.68 -9.62 5.55
C VAL A 254 3.99 -9.35 4.08
N VAL A 255 5.26 -9.49 3.66
CA VAL A 255 5.66 -9.26 2.26
C VAL A 255 4.94 -10.23 1.34
N ASP A 256 4.82 -11.50 1.72
CA ASP A 256 4.16 -12.52 0.89
C ASP A 256 2.66 -12.25 0.75
N LEU A 257 1.95 -11.99 1.86
CA LEU A 257 0.52 -11.68 1.84
C LEU A 257 0.21 -10.43 1.01
N ILE A 258 1.01 -9.38 1.17
CA ILE A 258 0.88 -8.15 0.39
C ILE A 258 1.15 -8.42 -1.11
N ALA A 259 2.20 -9.18 -1.42
CA ALA A 259 2.55 -9.48 -2.80
C ALA A 259 1.50 -10.35 -3.51
N ASP A 260 0.81 -11.24 -2.79
CA ASP A 260 -0.34 -12.00 -3.31
C ASP A 260 -1.51 -11.09 -3.66
N ALA A 261 -1.89 -10.20 -2.75
CA ALA A 261 -2.98 -9.26 -2.99
C ALA A 261 -2.65 -8.24 -4.11
N ILE A 262 -1.40 -7.77 -4.20
CA ILE A 262 -0.93 -6.95 -5.33
C ILE A 262 -1.07 -7.73 -6.64
N ALA A 263 -0.66 -9.00 -6.68
CA ALA A 263 -0.78 -9.81 -7.89
C ALA A 263 -2.25 -9.96 -8.32
N VAL A 264 -3.16 -10.19 -7.39
CA VAL A 264 -4.61 -10.26 -7.66
C VAL A 264 -5.14 -8.92 -8.17
N SER A 265 -4.68 -7.80 -7.62
CA SER A 265 -5.04 -6.45 -8.13
C SER A 265 -4.60 -6.22 -9.58
N GLU A 266 -3.55 -6.91 -10.03
CA GLU A 266 -3.07 -6.91 -11.41
C GLU A 266 -3.72 -8.01 -12.29
N GLY A 267 -4.71 -8.73 -11.77
CA GLY A 267 -5.38 -9.83 -12.47
C GLY A 267 -4.53 -11.09 -12.60
N LYS A 268 -3.57 -11.30 -11.69
CA LYS A 268 -2.70 -12.48 -11.64
C LYS A 268 -3.01 -13.31 -10.41
N VAL A 269 -2.90 -14.63 -10.52
CA VAL A 269 -2.96 -15.58 -9.41
C VAL A 269 -1.55 -16.12 -9.18
N ARG A 270 -1.03 -16.02 -7.95
CA ARG A 270 0.31 -16.52 -7.61
C ARG A 270 0.31 -18.00 -7.23
N ASP A 271 -0.74 -18.47 -6.55
CA ASP A 271 -0.87 -19.85 -6.08
C ASP A 271 -1.99 -20.60 -6.81
N LEU A 272 -1.77 -20.92 -8.08
CA LEU A 272 -2.78 -21.63 -8.87
C LEU A 272 -3.07 -23.03 -8.32
N ASP A 273 -2.05 -23.70 -7.78
CA ASP A 273 -2.19 -25.05 -7.25
C ASP A 273 -3.04 -25.05 -5.97
N GLY A 274 -2.82 -24.10 -5.05
CA GLY A 274 -3.69 -23.94 -3.87
C GLY A 274 -5.13 -23.58 -4.23
N ILE A 275 -5.38 -22.84 -5.32
CA ILE A 275 -6.75 -22.63 -5.83
C ILE A 275 -7.36 -23.96 -6.30
N ILE A 276 -6.59 -24.78 -7.01
CA ILE A 276 -7.05 -26.07 -7.52
C ILE A 276 -7.35 -27.03 -6.35
N GLU A 277 -6.48 -27.07 -5.34
CA GLU A 277 -6.67 -27.89 -4.14
C GLU A 277 -7.92 -27.46 -3.37
N ALA A 278 -8.09 -26.17 -3.11
CA ALA A 278 -9.30 -25.66 -2.45
C ALA A 278 -10.58 -25.96 -3.27
N ALA A 279 -10.51 -25.88 -4.60
CA ALA A 279 -11.63 -26.25 -5.47
C ALA A 279 -11.94 -27.76 -5.41
N GLN A 280 -10.91 -28.61 -5.28
CA GLN A 280 -11.08 -30.05 -5.09
C GLN A 280 -11.69 -30.37 -3.73
N GLU A 281 -11.27 -29.70 -2.65
CA GLU A 281 -11.85 -29.86 -1.32
C GLU A 281 -13.34 -29.48 -1.30
N ILE A 282 -13.72 -28.41 -2.00
CA ILE A 282 -15.13 -28.02 -2.19
C ILE A 282 -15.89 -29.09 -2.99
N GLU A 283 -15.29 -29.66 -4.05
CA GLU A 283 -15.92 -30.71 -4.87
C GLU A 283 -16.06 -32.05 -4.12
N GLU A 284 -15.12 -32.37 -3.22
CA GLU A 284 -15.14 -33.59 -2.40
C GLU A 284 -16.06 -33.48 -1.18
N SER A 285 -16.51 -32.28 -0.83
CA SER A 285 -17.53 -32.05 0.19
C SER A 285 -18.92 -32.45 -0.35
N ASP A 286 -19.39 -33.65 0.03
CA ASP A 286 -20.67 -34.28 -0.39
C ASP A 286 -21.95 -33.53 0.09
N GLU A 287 -21.84 -32.31 0.62
CA GLU A 287 -22.99 -31.51 1.10
C GLU A 287 -23.48 -30.53 0.01
N ASP A 288 -24.30 -31.05 -0.92
CA ASP A 288 -24.94 -30.30 -2.03
C ASP A 288 -25.71 -29.03 -1.59
N ASP A 289 -26.07 -28.90 -0.31
CA ASP A 289 -26.78 -27.73 0.25
C ASP A 289 -25.84 -26.55 0.62
N ASP A 290 -24.52 -26.73 0.50
CA ASP A 290 -23.50 -25.80 1.02
C ASP A 290 -22.60 -25.19 -0.07
N LEU A 291 -22.68 -25.64 -1.33
CA LEU A 291 -21.85 -25.12 -2.44
C LEU A 291 -21.89 -23.59 -2.60
N ASP A 292 -23.05 -22.96 -2.40
CA ASP A 292 -23.19 -21.50 -2.40
C ASP A 292 -22.49 -20.85 -1.19
N ALA A 293 -22.55 -21.46 0.00
CA ALA A 293 -21.86 -20.97 1.20
C ALA A 293 -20.32 -21.09 1.08
N TRP A 294 -19.84 -22.17 0.47
CA TRP A 294 -18.41 -22.41 0.25
C TRP A 294 -17.86 -21.52 -0.87
N THR A 295 -18.63 -21.31 -1.95
CA THR A 295 -18.21 -20.41 -3.05
C THR A 295 -18.34 -18.93 -2.69
N ASP A 296 -19.33 -18.53 -1.87
CA ASP A 296 -19.43 -17.18 -1.31
C ASP A 296 -18.32 -16.88 -0.28
N GLY A 297 -17.81 -17.92 0.40
CA GLY A 297 -16.68 -17.83 1.33
C GLY A 297 -15.31 -17.86 0.66
N TYR A 298 -15.21 -18.42 -0.55
CA TYR A 298 -13.92 -18.58 -1.24
C TYR A 298 -13.37 -17.25 -1.75
N ARG A 299 -12.21 -16.83 -1.23
CA ARG A 299 -11.51 -15.62 -1.69
C ARG A 299 -10.22 -16.00 -2.42
N ILE A 300 -10.04 -15.45 -3.63
CA ILE A 300 -8.80 -15.58 -4.43
C ILE A 300 -7.60 -14.98 -3.69
N CYS A 301 -7.84 -14.01 -2.80
CA CYS A 301 -6.86 -13.45 -1.88
C CYS A 301 -7.53 -13.12 -0.54
N ARG A 302 -6.77 -13.22 0.54
CA ARG A 302 -7.28 -12.95 1.90
C ARG A 302 -7.47 -11.45 2.16
N LEU A 303 -6.56 -10.64 1.63
CA LEU A 303 -6.57 -9.19 1.79
C LEU A 303 -7.35 -8.50 0.66
N ASP A 304 -7.89 -7.31 0.94
CA ASP A 304 -8.41 -6.37 -0.06
C ASP A 304 -7.30 -5.97 -1.05
N PRO A 305 -7.39 -6.39 -2.34
CA PRO A 305 -6.39 -6.08 -3.37
C PRO A 305 -6.20 -4.58 -3.62
N THR A 306 -7.17 -3.75 -3.24
CA THR A 306 -7.13 -2.30 -3.49
C THR A 306 -6.33 -1.53 -2.43
N ARG A 307 -6.10 -2.13 -1.25
CA ARG A 307 -5.41 -1.52 -0.10
C ARG A 307 -4.73 -2.54 0.83
N PRO A 308 -3.95 -3.50 0.30
CA PRO A 308 -3.60 -4.71 1.04
C PRO A 308 -2.79 -4.47 2.32
N ALA A 309 -1.88 -3.51 2.32
CA ALA A 309 -1.12 -3.22 3.54
C ALA A 309 -1.95 -2.59 4.65
N ILE A 310 -2.97 -1.79 4.31
CA ILE A 310 -3.83 -1.15 5.31
C ILE A 310 -4.84 -2.16 5.85
N ASP A 311 -5.41 -2.98 4.96
CA ASP A 311 -6.31 -4.07 5.31
C ASP A 311 -5.64 -5.07 6.26
N LEU A 312 -4.41 -5.50 5.95
CA LEU A 312 -3.61 -6.35 6.84
C LEU A 312 -3.34 -5.68 8.19
N LEU A 313 -3.05 -4.39 8.23
CA LEU A 313 -2.81 -3.67 9.48
C LEU A 313 -4.07 -3.62 10.36
N GLU A 314 -5.24 -3.41 9.75
CA GLU A 314 -6.54 -3.44 10.43
C GLU A 314 -6.82 -4.82 11.03
N ASP A 315 -6.62 -5.88 10.25
CA ASP A 315 -6.78 -7.27 10.69
C ASP A 315 -5.86 -7.61 11.87
N LEU A 316 -4.58 -7.25 11.78
CA LEU A 316 -3.59 -7.53 12.82
C LEU A 316 -3.87 -6.78 14.13
N LEU A 317 -4.21 -5.50 14.06
CA LEU A 317 -4.57 -4.71 15.24
C LEU A 317 -5.91 -5.17 15.83
N GLY A 318 -6.86 -5.58 14.98
CA GLY A 318 -8.11 -6.21 15.39
C GLY A 318 -7.86 -7.49 16.18
N ALA A 319 -6.94 -8.34 15.72
CA ALA A 319 -6.56 -9.57 16.42
C ALA A 319 -5.79 -9.33 17.72
N ILE A 320 -4.93 -8.30 17.79
CA ILE A 320 -4.29 -7.91 19.06
C ILE A 320 -5.35 -7.50 20.09
N ARG A 321 -6.37 -6.75 19.65
CA ARG A 321 -7.53 -6.43 20.49
C ARG A 321 -8.34 -7.69 20.86
N GLY A 322 -8.48 -8.65 19.97
CA GLY A 322 -9.07 -9.96 20.27
C GLY A 322 -8.33 -10.71 21.37
N CYS A 323 -6.99 -10.74 21.31
CA CYS A 323 -6.16 -11.33 22.37
C CYS A 323 -6.38 -10.63 23.72
N TRP A 324 -6.54 -9.30 23.71
CA TRP A 324 -6.89 -8.54 24.92
C TRP A 324 -8.27 -8.92 25.47
N LEU A 325 -9.28 -9.11 24.62
CA LEU A 325 -10.62 -9.54 25.04
C LEU A 325 -10.54 -10.88 25.77
N VAL A 326 -9.92 -11.89 25.15
CA VAL A 326 -9.72 -13.23 25.73
C VAL A 326 -8.94 -13.17 27.03
N PHE A 327 -7.84 -12.41 27.07
CA PHE A 327 -7.05 -12.22 28.30
C PHE A 327 -7.86 -11.57 29.42
N SER A 328 -8.72 -10.60 29.09
CA SER A 328 -9.49 -9.83 30.08
C SER A 328 -10.56 -10.67 30.79
N GLU A 329 -11.04 -11.74 30.17
CA GLU A 329 -12.00 -12.66 30.78
C GLU A 329 -11.39 -13.53 31.90
N ALA A 330 -10.06 -13.72 31.88
CA ALA A 330 -9.38 -14.68 32.72
C ALA A 330 -8.81 -14.13 34.06
N ASP A 331 -9.07 -12.86 34.41
CA ASP A 331 -8.64 -12.16 35.64
C ASP A 331 -7.19 -12.48 36.10
N SER A 332 -6.21 -12.02 35.32
CA SER A 332 -4.79 -12.37 35.47
C SER A 332 -4.00 -11.53 36.48
N GLY A 333 -4.58 -10.45 37.04
CA GLY A 333 -3.93 -9.55 38.00
C GLY A 333 -2.78 -8.69 37.46
N THR A 334 -2.36 -8.88 36.20
CA THR A 334 -1.34 -8.06 35.50
C THR A 334 -1.99 -7.35 34.31
N PRO A 335 -1.72 -6.05 34.06
CA PRO A 335 -2.22 -5.38 32.86
C PRO A 335 -1.72 -6.09 31.59
N PHE A 336 -2.63 -6.34 30.65
CA PHE A 336 -2.31 -6.98 29.37
C PHE A 336 -1.16 -6.29 28.66
N GLU A 337 -1.18 -4.95 28.62
CA GLU A 337 -0.19 -4.14 27.93
C GLU A 337 1.22 -4.35 28.47
N ASP A 338 1.37 -4.55 29.78
CA ASP A 338 2.66 -4.78 30.41
C ASP A 338 3.17 -6.21 30.16
N ALA A 339 2.27 -7.20 30.17
CA ALA A 339 2.59 -8.58 29.85
C ALA A 339 3.01 -8.73 28.38
N VAL A 340 2.24 -8.17 27.44
CA VAL A 340 2.56 -8.19 26.01
C VAL A 340 3.85 -7.45 25.71
N ARG A 341 4.10 -6.29 26.34
CA ARG A 341 5.37 -5.58 26.16
C ARG A 341 6.55 -6.44 26.60
N THR A 342 6.42 -7.15 27.73
CA THR A 342 7.47 -8.02 28.24
C THR A 342 7.76 -9.17 27.26
N GLU A 343 6.72 -9.81 26.73
CA GLU A 343 6.87 -10.90 25.74
C GLU A 343 7.46 -10.38 24.42
N ALA A 344 6.98 -9.23 23.91
CA ALA A 344 7.48 -8.62 22.69
C ALA A 344 8.96 -8.25 22.78
N ASP A 345 9.39 -7.68 23.92
CA ASP A 345 10.77 -7.28 24.18
C ASP A 345 11.71 -8.48 24.42
N ALA A 346 11.17 -9.65 24.79
CA ALA A 346 11.97 -10.86 25.02
C ALA A 346 12.55 -11.45 23.72
N ASP A 347 11.91 -11.20 22.57
CA ASP A 347 12.33 -11.74 21.28
C ASP A 347 12.29 -10.69 20.16
N THR A 348 13.07 -9.61 20.33
CA THR A 348 13.23 -8.57 19.30
C THR A 348 13.95 -9.06 18.04
N SER A 349 14.58 -10.25 18.07
CA SER A 349 15.17 -10.89 16.88
C SER A 349 14.13 -11.14 15.78
N ARG A 350 12.85 -11.28 16.15
CA ARG A 350 11.75 -11.47 15.21
C ARG A 350 11.48 -10.26 14.33
N LEU A 351 11.98 -9.06 14.66
CA LEU A 351 11.77 -7.88 13.81
C LEU A 351 12.72 -7.82 12.59
N GLN A 352 13.69 -8.73 12.48
CA GLN A 352 14.72 -8.74 11.43
C GLN A 352 14.39 -9.69 10.28
#